data_AF-A0A9E3RAQ9-F1
#
_entry.id   AF-A0A9E3RAQ9-F1
#
_cell.length_a   1.000
_cell.length_b   1.000
_cell.length_c   1.000
_cell.angle_alpha   90.00
_cell.angle_beta   90.00
_cell.angle_gamma   90.00
#
_symmetry.space_group_name_H-M   'P 1'
#
loop_
_entity.id
_entity.type
_entity.pdbx_description
1 polymer ?
#
loop_
_entity_poly.entity_id
_entity_poly.type
_entity_poly.pdbx_seq_one_letter_code
_entity_poly.pdbx_strand_id
1 'polypeptide(L)'
;MPDHLAFGLRLRSAEPLPGLPVLAGSDAPDVALHLGRAAPWTDAPRRTRYTSPAEAPGTSPTVLAYDVPSVPALVLDYAEGIRFEVRADGREVWATWQSPLTLDDAMTFLLGPVLGYVLRQRGALALHASAAVFDG
;
A
#
# COMPACT_ATOMS: atom_id res chain seq x y z
N MET A 1 14.57 -2.48 -13.26
CA MET A 1 13.64 -2.35 -12.13
C MET A 1 14.03 -3.40 -11.12
N PRO A 2 14.52 -3.03 -9.92
CA PRO A 2 14.83 -4.00 -8.89
C PRO A 2 13.57 -4.72 -8.38
N ASP A 3 13.76 -5.98 -8.03
CA ASP A 3 12.79 -6.75 -7.27
C ASP A 3 13.21 -6.80 -5.81
N HIS A 4 12.25 -6.82 -4.90
CA HIS A 4 12.44 -6.87 -3.46
C HIS A 4 11.56 -7.97 -2.86
N LEU A 5 11.93 -8.46 -1.68
CA LEU A 5 11.14 -9.44 -0.95
C LEU A 5 10.52 -8.79 0.30
N ALA A 6 9.20 -8.89 0.42
CA ALA A 6 8.47 -8.54 1.64
C ALA A 6 7.30 -9.50 1.85
N PHE A 7 7.15 -10.05 3.06
CA PHE A 7 6.06 -10.97 3.42
C PHE A 7 5.91 -12.17 2.46
N GLY A 8 7.01 -12.65 1.88
CA GLY A 8 7.00 -13.73 0.88
C GLY A 8 6.54 -13.30 -0.52
N LEU A 9 6.25 -12.02 -0.76
CA LEU A 9 5.90 -11.45 -2.06
C LEU A 9 7.12 -10.86 -2.75
N ARG A 10 7.25 -11.12 -4.07
CA ARG A 10 8.18 -10.41 -4.95
C ARG A 10 7.57 -9.07 -5.38
N LEU A 11 8.12 -7.98 -4.86
CA LEU A 11 7.72 -6.61 -5.20
C LEU A 11 8.64 -6.03 -6.27
N ARG A 12 8.10 -5.57 -7.40
CA ARG A 12 8.89 -4.89 -8.44
C ARG A 12 8.66 -3.40 -8.39
N SER A 13 9.73 -2.62 -8.32
CA SER A 13 9.68 -1.15 -8.29
C SER A 13 10.66 -0.54 -9.30
N ALA A 14 10.41 0.67 -9.75
CA ALA A 14 11.37 1.43 -10.55
C ALA A 14 12.58 1.87 -9.71
N GLU A 15 12.34 2.18 -8.44
CA GLU A 15 13.31 2.69 -7.48
C GLU A 15 13.59 1.64 -6.39
N PRO A 16 14.80 1.61 -5.80
CA PRO A 16 15.09 0.76 -4.65
C PRO A 16 14.14 1.05 -3.49
N LEU A 17 13.59 0.01 -2.89
CA LEU A 17 12.72 0.13 -1.71
C LEU A 17 13.56 0.18 -0.43
N PRO A 18 13.53 1.30 0.33
CA PRO A 18 14.30 1.44 1.56
C PRO A 18 13.98 0.35 2.58
N GLY A 19 15.02 -0.19 3.21
CA GLY A 19 14.89 -1.24 4.22
C GLY A 19 14.52 -2.64 3.70
N LEU A 20 14.31 -2.83 2.38
CA LEU A 20 13.99 -4.14 1.82
C LEU A 20 15.17 -4.76 1.06
N PRO A 21 15.42 -6.07 1.25
CA PRO A 21 16.46 -6.77 0.49
C PRO A 21 16.12 -6.78 -1.00
N VAL A 22 17.13 -6.55 -1.83
CA VAL A 22 17.03 -6.75 -3.28
C VAL A 22 17.06 -8.24 -3.57
N LEU A 23 16.10 -8.71 -4.36
CA LEU A 23 15.97 -10.09 -4.77
C LEU A 23 16.59 -10.28 -6.15
N ALA A 24 17.44 -11.30 -6.30
CA ALA A 24 17.96 -11.71 -7.59
C ALA A 24 16.94 -12.56 -8.37
N GLY A 25 17.04 -12.55 -9.70
CA GLY A 25 16.18 -13.33 -10.60
C GLY A 25 15.36 -12.45 -11.55
N SER A 26 14.52 -13.10 -12.36
CA SER A 26 13.74 -12.44 -13.41
C SER A 26 12.29 -12.96 -13.52
N ASP A 27 11.83 -13.70 -12.52
CA ASP A 27 10.45 -14.17 -12.49
C ASP A 27 9.45 -13.00 -12.51
N ALA A 28 8.19 -13.30 -12.83
CA ALA A 28 7.13 -12.31 -12.72
C ALA A 28 6.99 -11.80 -11.27
N PRO A 29 6.73 -10.51 -11.06
CA PRO A 29 6.49 -10.00 -9.72
C PRO A 29 5.11 -10.41 -9.23
N ASP A 30 5.01 -10.60 -7.92
CA ASP A 30 3.72 -10.74 -7.26
C ASP A 30 2.96 -9.41 -7.28
N VAL A 31 3.69 -8.31 -7.05
CA VAL A 31 3.13 -6.95 -7.01
C VAL A 31 4.07 -6.01 -7.76
N ALA A 32 3.54 -5.28 -8.75
CA ALA A 32 4.22 -4.15 -9.38
C ALA A 32 3.87 -2.85 -8.65
N LEU A 33 4.89 -2.10 -8.27
CA LEU A 33 4.80 -0.83 -7.57
C LEU A 33 5.12 0.33 -8.51
N HIS A 34 4.20 1.29 -8.55
CA HIS A 34 4.32 2.51 -9.33
C HIS A 34 4.39 3.70 -8.36
N LEU A 35 5.59 3.90 -7.80
CA LEU A 35 5.84 4.89 -6.74
C LEU A 35 6.02 6.31 -7.31
N GLY A 36 5.50 7.30 -6.59
CA GLY A 36 5.48 8.71 -7.02
C GLY A 36 4.56 8.97 -8.22
N ARG A 37 3.66 8.04 -8.53
CA ARG A 37 2.80 8.07 -9.72
C ARG A 37 1.38 7.72 -9.33
N ALA A 38 0.42 8.49 -9.85
CA ALA A 38 -0.98 8.16 -9.72
C ALA A 38 -1.37 7.04 -10.70
N ALA A 39 -2.41 6.29 -10.38
CA ALA A 39 -2.95 5.30 -11.30
C ALA A 39 -3.55 5.98 -12.54
N PRO A 40 -3.61 5.31 -13.71
CA PRO A 40 -4.24 5.86 -14.91
C PRO A 40 -5.71 6.26 -14.74
N TRP A 41 -6.37 5.77 -13.69
CA TRP A 41 -7.77 6.05 -13.34
C TRP A 41 -7.92 6.90 -12.07
N THR A 42 -6.88 7.62 -11.65
CA THR A 42 -6.90 8.38 -10.38
C THR A 42 -8.06 9.38 -10.30
N ASP A 43 -8.42 9.99 -11.43
CA ASP A 43 -9.51 10.97 -11.53
C ASP A 43 -10.89 10.35 -11.73
N ALA A 44 -10.99 9.01 -11.78
CA ALA A 44 -12.27 8.33 -11.90
C ALA A 44 -13.14 8.59 -10.65
N PRO A 45 -14.48 8.65 -10.81
CA PRO A 45 -15.39 8.78 -9.68
C PRO A 45 -15.17 7.70 -8.63
N ARG A 46 -15.29 8.06 -7.36
CA ARG A 46 -15.02 7.19 -6.21
C ARG A 46 -16.27 7.06 -5.35
N ARG A 47 -16.47 5.89 -4.75
CA ARG A 47 -17.53 5.64 -3.77
C ARG A 47 -16.92 5.27 -2.44
N THR A 48 -17.26 5.99 -1.38
CA THR A 48 -16.78 5.70 -0.03
C THR A 48 -17.15 4.28 0.36
N ARG A 49 -16.12 3.49 0.69
CA ARG A 49 -16.23 2.12 1.18
C ARG A 49 -16.06 2.08 2.69
N TYR A 50 -15.14 2.88 3.22
CA TYR A 50 -14.83 2.93 4.63
C TYR A 50 -14.25 4.29 5.01
N THR A 51 -14.56 4.72 6.23
CA THR A 51 -13.99 5.90 6.87
C THR A 51 -13.50 5.47 8.23
N SER A 52 -12.22 5.70 8.54
CA SER A 52 -11.71 5.41 9.87
C SER A 52 -12.35 6.34 10.90
N PRO A 53 -12.44 5.91 12.18
CA PRO A 53 -12.75 6.84 13.25
C PRO A 53 -11.74 7.99 13.29
N ALA A 54 -12.20 9.17 13.73
CA ALA A 54 -11.31 10.24 14.13
C ALA A 54 -10.66 9.89 15.48
N GLU A 55 -9.38 10.20 15.64
CA GLU A 55 -8.66 9.92 16.89
C GLU A 55 -9.13 10.78 18.07
N ALA A 56 -9.68 11.97 17.78
CA ALA A 56 -10.25 12.88 18.77
C ALA A 56 -11.46 13.64 18.19
N PRO A 57 -12.37 14.16 19.03
CA PRO A 57 -13.47 14.99 18.57
C PRO A 57 -12.96 16.21 17.77
N GLY A 58 -13.45 16.36 16.53
CA GLY A 58 -13.06 17.47 15.65
C GLY A 58 -11.82 17.22 14.79
N THR A 59 -11.16 16.05 14.88
CA THR A 59 -10.09 15.69 13.96
C THR A 59 -10.62 14.96 12.72
N SER A 60 -9.83 14.97 11.64
CA SER A 60 -10.17 14.24 10.42
C SER A 60 -9.88 12.74 10.59
N PRO A 61 -10.62 11.85 9.91
CA PRO A 61 -10.27 10.43 9.79
C PRO A 61 -8.83 10.26 9.29
N THR A 62 -8.07 9.35 9.91
CA THR A 62 -6.72 8.98 9.48
C THR A 62 -6.70 8.40 8.07
N VAL A 63 -7.70 7.58 7.72
CA VAL A 63 -7.80 6.98 6.38
C VAL A 63 -9.24 6.91 5.86
N LEU A 64 -9.38 7.23 4.58
CA LEU A 64 -10.60 7.04 3.80
C LEU A 64 -10.32 5.98 2.73
N ALA A 65 -11.20 4.98 2.64
CA ALA A 65 -11.11 3.95 1.61
C ALA A 65 -12.27 4.06 0.64
N TYR A 66 -12.00 3.92 -0.65
CA TYR A 66 -12.98 4.05 -1.72
C TYR A 66 -12.93 2.90 -2.70
N ASP A 67 -14.09 2.50 -3.21
CA ASP A 67 -14.19 1.74 -4.45
C ASP A 67 -14.14 2.71 -5.66
N VAL A 68 -13.57 2.27 -6.77
CA VAL A 68 -13.68 2.96 -8.06
C VAL A 68 -14.72 2.22 -8.94
N PRO A 69 -15.94 2.72 -9.16
CA PRO A 69 -16.98 1.96 -9.85
C PRO A 69 -16.65 1.59 -11.31
N SER A 70 -15.83 2.40 -11.98
CA SER A 70 -15.42 2.17 -13.37
C SER A 70 -14.29 1.15 -13.53
N VAL A 71 -13.55 0.86 -12.45
CA VAL A 71 -12.35 0.02 -12.49
C VAL A 71 -12.26 -0.76 -11.17
N PRO A 72 -12.13 -2.10 -11.17
CA PRO A 72 -12.03 -2.86 -9.92
C PRO A 72 -10.72 -2.52 -9.19
N ALA A 73 -10.82 -1.57 -8.27
CA ALA A 73 -9.71 -1.00 -7.53
C ALA A 73 -10.19 -0.42 -6.18
N LEU A 74 -9.28 -0.42 -5.21
CA LEU A 74 -9.40 0.22 -3.93
C LEU A 74 -8.50 1.45 -3.90
N VAL A 75 -9.00 2.58 -3.43
CA VAL A 75 -8.19 3.77 -3.13
C VAL A 75 -8.14 3.96 -1.62
N LEU A 76 -6.95 4.22 -1.08
CA LEU A 76 -6.70 4.56 0.32
C LEU A 76 -6.10 5.97 0.36
N ASP A 77 -6.85 6.92 0.91
CA ASP A 77 -6.40 8.29 1.14
C ASP A 77 -6.09 8.48 2.61
N TYR A 78 -4.82 8.73 2.93
CA TYR A 78 -4.36 9.02 4.28
C TYR A 78 -4.37 10.53 4.54
N ALA A 79 -4.72 10.93 5.76
CA ALA A 79 -4.86 12.34 6.16
C ALA A 79 -3.58 13.15 5.95
N GLU A 80 -2.43 12.49 6.03
CA GLU A 80 -1.09 13.04 5.85
C GLU A 80 -0.80 13.41 4.38
N GLY A 81 -1.67 13.04 3.43
CA GLY A 81 -1.50 13.35 2.01
C GLY A 81 -0.85 12.23 1.19
N ILE A 82 -0.75 11.02 1.77
CA ILE A 82 -0.34 9.81 1.05
C ILE A 82 -1.59 9.13 0.49
N ARG A 83 -1.52 8.71 -0.76
CA ARG A 83 -2.57 7.95 -1.44
C ARG A 83 -2.01 6.68 -2.02
N PHE A 84 -2.73 5.58 -1.83
CA PHE A 84 -2.49 4.32 -2.53
C PHE A 84 -3.70 3.94 -3.37
N GLU A 85 -3.43 3.44 -4.58
CA GLU A 85 -4.45 2.91 -5.48
C GLU A 85 -4.08 1.47 -5.81
N VAL A 86 -4.92 0.52 -5.42
CA VAL A 86 -4.63 -0.91 -5.45
C VAL A 86 -5.62 -1.60 -6.37
N ARG A 87 -5.13 -2.34 -7.36
CA ARG A 87 -6.00 -3.19 -8.19
C ARG A 87 -6.67 -4.27 -7.35
N ALA A 88 -7.90 -4.65 -7.69
CA ALA A 88 -8.65 -5.68 -6.95
C ALA A 88 -8.02 -7.08 -6.98
N ASP A 89 -7.05 -7.34 -7.87
CA ASP A 89 -6.27 -8.57 -7.85
C ASP A 89 -4.99 -8.46 -6.99
N GLY A 90 -4.72 -7.26 -6.44
CA GLY A 90 -3.56 -6.95 -5.63
C GLY A 90 -2.22 -7.10 -6.37
N ARG A 91 -2.21 -7.05 -7.70
CA ARG A 91 -0.99 -7.19 -8.52
C ARG A 91 -0.33 -5.88 -8.89
N GLU A 92 -1.06 -4.78 -8.81
CA GLU A 92 -0.53 -3.46 -9.09
C GLU A 92 -0.96 -2.47 -8.02
N VAL A 93 0.01 -1.66 -7.57
CA VAL A 93 -0.17 -0.61 -6.56
C VAL A 93 0.50 0.66 -7.06
N TRP A 94 -0.26 1.74 -7.08
CA TRP A 94 0.24 3.09 -7.30
C TRP A 94 0.28 3.83 -5.98
N ALA A 95 1.27 4.71 -5.84
CA ALA A 95 1.43 5.52 -4.64
C ALA A 95 1.81 6.95 -5.02
N THR A 96 1.12 7.91 -4.43
CA THR A 96 1.45 9.34 -4.50
C THR A 96 1.52 9.92 -3.10
N TRP A 97 2.40 10.90 -2.91
CA TRP A 97 2.52 11.67 -1.69
C TRP A 97 2.90 13.11 -2.05
N GLN A 98 2.71 14.05 -1.12
CA GLN A 98 3.04 15.46 -1.30
C GLN A 98 4.21 15.86 -0.41
N SER A 99 5.06 16.78 -0.89
CA SER A 99 6.12 17.37 -0.08
C SER A 99 5.55 17.95 1.22
N PRO A 100 6.20 17.76 2.39
CA PRO A 100 7.57 17.25 2.57
C PRO A 100 7.69 15.73 2.70
N LEU A 101 6.63 14.95 2.48
CA LEU A 101 6.68 13.50 2.60
C LEU A 101 7.63 12.86 1.59
N THR A 102 8.20 11.74 2.01
CA THR A 102 9.22 10.99 1.27
C THR A 102 8.74 9.58 0.93
N LEU A 103 9.55 8.87 0.15
CA LEU A 103 9.33 7.44 -0.07
C LEU A 103 9.34 6.66 1.25
N ASP A 104 10.22 7.00 2.20
CA ASP A 104 10.28 6.31 3.50
C ASP A 104 8.97 6.45 4.27
N ASP A 105 8.33 7.62 4.23
CA ASP A 105 7.03 7.83 4.86
C ASP A 105 5.96 6.96 4.21
N ALA A 106 5.93 6.89 2.87
CA ALA A 106 5.01 6.03 2.12
C ALA A 106 5.26 4.54 2.41
N MET A 107 6.51 4.12 2.60
CA MET A 107 6.86 2.72 2.89
C MET A 107 6.19 2.21 4.17
N THR A 108 5.98 3.08 5.18
CA THR A 108 5.29 2.72 6.43
C THR A 108 3.88 2.19 6.16
N PHE A 109 3.13 2.89 5.30
CA PHE A 109 1.77 2.51 4.93
C PHE A 109 1.74 1.38 3.89
N LEU A 110 2.71 1.36 2.98
CA LEU A 110 2.86 0.29 2.01
C LEU A 110 3.06 -1.07 2.71
N LEU A 111 4.04 -1.14 3.61
CA LEU A 111 4.41 -2.38 4.30
C LEU A 111 3.39 -2.83 5.35
N GLY A 112 2.59 -1.91 5.90
CA GLY A 112 1.52 -2.25 6.82
C GLY A 112 0.19 -2.52 6.09
N PRO A 113 -0.75 -1.56 6.12
CA PRO A 113 -2.12 -1.77 5.67
C PRO A 113 -2.26 -2.14 4.19
N VAL A 114 -1.43 -1.58 3.29
CA VAL A 114 -1.58 -1.82 1.84
C VAL A 114 -1.20 -3.25 1.48
N LEU A 115 0.00 -3.71 1.85
CA LEU A 115 0.39 -5.10 1.62
C LEU A 115 -0.42 -6.06 2.50
N GLY A 116 -0.86 -5.65 3.69
CA GLY A 116 -1.82 -6.41 4.49
C GLY A 116 -3.14 -6.68 3.76
N TYR A 117 -3.66 -5.68 3.04
CA TYR A 117 -4.83 -5.85 2.17
C TYR A 117 -4.52 -6.80 0.99
N VAL A 118 -3.38 -6.64 0.31
CA VAL A 118 -2.95 -7.52 -0.79
C VAL A 118 -2.84 -8.99 -0.32
N LEU A 119 -2.23 -9.24 0.83
CA LEU A 119 -2.10 -10.57 1.42
C LEU A 119 -3.47 -11.16 1.76
N ARG A 120 -4.37 -10.36 2.35
CA ARG A 120 -5.73 -10.81 2.67
C ARG A 120 -6.52 -11.21 1.43
N GLN A 121 -6.35 -10.52 0.30
CA GLN A 121 -6.97 -10.91 -0.98
C GLN A 121 -6.45 -12.26 -1.49
N ARG A 122 -5.23 -12.64 -1.12
CA ARG A 122 -4.60 -13.94 -1.46
C ARG A 122 -4.90 -15.03 -0.43
N GLY A 123 -5.81 -14.78 0.53
CA GLY A 123 -6.14 -15.73 1.60
C GLY A 123 -5.07 -15.83 2.71
N ALA A 124 -4.06 -14.96 2.70
CA ALA A 124 -3.05 -14.88 3.75
C ALA A 124 -3.44 -13.80 4.76
N LEU A 125 -3.41 -14.12 6.05
CA LEU A 125 -3.52 -13.11 7.10
C LEU A 125 -2.14 -12.49 7.33
N ALA A 126 -2.01 -11.20 7.04
CA ALA A 126 -0.86 -10.42 7.48
C ALA A 126 -0.96 -10.22 8.99
N LEU A 127 -0.34 -11.10 9.78
CA LEU A 127 -0.10 -10.82 11.18
C LEU A 127 0.96 -9.71 11.21
N HIS A 128 0.54 -8.48 11.53
CA HIS A 128 1.50 -7.46 11.95
C HIS A 128 2.34 -8.12 13.05
N ALA A 129 3.64 -8.24 12.83
CA ALA A 129 4.56 -8.76 13.82
C ALA A 129 4.62 -7.77 15.01
N SER A 130 3.62 -7.81 15.88
CA SER A 130 3.84 -7.53 17.28
C SER A 130 4.83 -8.60 17.72
N ALA A 131 6.12 -8.26 17.77
CA ALA A 131 7.11 -9.13 18.36
C ALA A 131 6.67 -9.44 19.81
N ALA A 132 6.26 -10.67 20.07
CA ALA A 132 6.25 -11.18 21.44
C ALA A 132 7.68 -11.66 21.71
N VAL A 133 8.44 -10.87 22.47
CA VAL A 133 9.61 -11.40 23.17
C VAL A 133 9.08 -12.43 24.16
N PHE A 134 9.45 -13.69 23.96
CA PHE A 134 9.44 -14.66 25.03
C PHE A 134 10.82 -14.56 25.70
N ASP A 135 10.88 -14.00 26.89
CA ASP A 135 12.04 -14.22 27.76
C ASP A 135 12.13 -15.73 28.01
N GLY A 136 13.31 -16.30 27.72
CA GLY A 136 13.70 -17.63 28.20
C GLY A 136 14.32 -17.52 29.58
#